data_AF-A0AAU7NR48-F1
#
_entry.id   AF-A0AAU7NR48-F1
#
_cell.length_a   1.000
_cell.length_b   1.000
_cell.length_c   1.000
_cell.angle_alpha   90.00
_cell.angle_beta   90.00
_cell.angle_gamma   90.00
#
_symmetry.space_group_name_H-M   'P 1'
#
loop_
_entity.id
_entity.type
_entity.pdbx_description
1 polymer ?
#
loop_
_entity_poly.entity_id
_entity_poly.type
_entity_poly.pdbx_seq_one_letter_code
_entity_poly.pdbx_strand_id
1 'polypeptide(L)'
;MPDQALSIAVRAANLPSDRWLFINGLSGLTSFMAREGINDPEQAFQAFFDAAKHFHNLESDYNGKSFTDYLREKAAAKARRFNVAFPGVGDVVQEKIGSIDFAEQRRRIEPVDLCG
;
A
#
# COMPACT_ATOMS: atom_id res chain seq x y z
N MET A 1 -14.19 11.10 44.44
CA MET A 1 -13.50 11.44 43.17
C MET A 1 -14.31 10.84 42.04
N PRO A 2 -14.95 11.61 41.16
CA PRO A 2 -15.63 11.01 40.01
C PRO A 2 -14.58 10.59 38.98
N ASP A 3 -14.69 9.35 38.53
CA ASP A 3 -13.93 8.75 37.44
C ASP A 3 -14.32 9.45 36.12
N GLN A 4 -13.46 10.34 35.64
CA GLN A 4 -13.70 11.08 34.41
C GLN A 4 -13.31 10.18 33.23
N ALA A 5 -14.28 9.41 32.74
CA ALA A 5 -14.11 8.55 31.57
C ALA A 5 -13.53 9.35 30.40
N LEU A 6 -12.39 8.89 29.88
CA LEU A 6 -11.74 9.46 28.71
C LEU A 6 -12.64 9.29 27.48
N SER A 7 -13.36 10.36 27.11
CA SER A 7 -14.10 10.44 25.85
C SER A 7 -13.12 10.59 24.68
N ILE A 8 -12.73 9.47 24.07
CA ILE A 8 -11.98 9.51 22.81
C ILE A 8 -12.96 9.82 21.69
N ALA A 9 -12.84 11.01 21.10
CA ALA A 9 -13.60 11.38 19.91
C ALA A 9 -13.20 10.46 18.74
N VAL A 10 -14.11 9.59 18.32
CA VAL A 10 -13.95 8.81 17.09
C VAL A 10 -13.94 9.80 15.93
N ARG A 11 -12.84 9.86 15.18
CA ARG A 11 -12.77 10.69 13.98
C ARG A 11 -13.85 10.23 13.00
N ALA A 12 -14.52 11.17 12.34
CA ALA A 12 -15.46 10.85 11.27
C ALA A 12 -14.71 10.29 10.04
N ALA A 13 -15.41 9.56 9.17
CA ALA A 13 -14.86 9.12 7.89
C ALA A 13 -14.55 10.35 7.01
N ASN A 14 -13.39 10.34 6.36
CA ASN A 14 -12.90 11.40 5.49
C ASN A 14 -12.78 10.88 4.05
N LEU A 15 -13.94 10.58 3.45
CA LEU A 15 -14.01 10.04 2.10
C LEU A 15 -13.62 11.10 1.06
N PRO A 16 -12.83 10.74 0.02
CA PRO A 16 -12.64 11.63 -1.12
C PRO A 16 -13.96 11.79 -1.88
N SER A 17 -14.17 12.97 -2.48
CA SER A 17 -15.32 13.20 -3.35
C SER A 17 -15.16 12.48 -4.68
N ASP A 18 -16.27 12.18 -5.35
CA ASP A 18 -16.30 11.61 -6.70
C ASP A 18 -15.47 12.42 -7.69
N ARG A 19 -15.59 13.76 -7.62
CA ARG A 19 -14.78 14.66 -8.44
C ARG A 19 -13.29 14.42 -8.23
N TRP A 20 -12.85 14.25 -6.98
CA TRP A 20 -11.45 13.97 -6.68
C TRP A 20 -11.05 12.58 -7.19
N LEU A 21 -11.88 11.56 -6.98
CA LEU A 21 -11.62 10.18 -7.41
C LEU A 21 -11.48 10.08 -8.93
N PHE A 22 -12.44 10.61 -9.69
CA PHE A 22 -12.46 10.43 -11.14
C PHE A 22 -11.40 11.28 -11.85
N ILE A 23 -11.14 12.51 -11.39
CA ILE A 23 -10.09 13.34 -12.00
C ILE A 23 -8.70 12.74 -11.75
N ASN A 24 -8.38 12.40 -10.49
CA ASN A 24 -7.05 11.88 -10.17
C ASN A 24 -6.88 10.42 -10.64
N GLY A 25 -7.95 9.63 -10.64
CA GLY A 25 -7.93 8.24 -11.09
C GLY A 25 -7.66 8.11 -12.59
N LEU A 26 -8.23 9.01 -13.41
CA LEU A 26 -8.08 8.95 -14.87
C LEU A 26 -6.77 9.54 -15.39
N SER A 27 -6.07 10.37 -14.60
CA SER A 27 -4.85 11.05 -15.07
C SER A 27 -3.78 10.08 -15.59
N GLY A 28 -3.53 8.98 -14.88
CA GLY A 28 -2.55 7.97 -15.32
C GLY A 28 -2.99 7.22 -16.57
N LEU A 29 -4.29 6.88 -16.65
CA LEU A 29 -4.87 6.20 -17.81
C LEU A 29 -4.79 7.07 -19.07
N THR A 30 -5.15 8.35 -18.99
CA THR A 30 -5.11 9.25 -20.14
C THR A 30 -3.69 9.48 -20.66
N SER A 31 -2.69 9.50 -19.77
CA SER A 31 -1.28 9.53 -20.18
C SER A 31 -0.85 8.25 -20.88
N PHE A 32 -1.32 7.09 -20.40
CA PHE A 32 -1.06 5.80 -21.04
C PHE A 32 -1.72 5.69 -22.42
N MET A 33 -2.99 6.12 -22.54
CA MET A 33 -3.70 6.21 -23.83
C MET A 33 -2.93 7.04 -24.84
N ALA A 34 -2.43 8.21 -24.44
CA ALA A 34 -1.65 9.09 -25.30
C ALA A 34 -0.31 8.45 -25.71
N ARG A 35 0.35 7.71 -24.81
CA ARG A 35 1.62 7.02 -25.08
C ARG A 35 1.46 5.88 -26.08
N GLU A 36 0.41 5.07 -25.92
CA GLU A 36 0.17 3.87 -26.72
C GLU A 36 -0.68 4.14 -27.98
N GLY A 37 -1.21 5.35 -28.15
CA GLY A 37 -2.09 5.70 -29.26
C GLY A 37 -3.46 5.01 -29.21
N ILE A 38 -3.94 4.66 -28.02
CA ILE A 38 -5.22 3.96 -27.83
C ILE A 38 -6.35 4.99 -27.69
N ASN A 39 -7.34 4.93 -28.58
CA ASN A 39 -8.49 5.83 -28.55
C ASN A 39 -9.69 5.29 -27.75
N ASP A 40 -9.77 3.96 -27.59
CA ASP A 40 -10.87 3.29 -26.92
C ASP A 40 -10.57 3.15 -25.42
N PRO A 41 -11.34 3.78 -24.52
CA PRO A 41 -11.07 3.76 -23.09
C PRO A 41 -11.12 2.37 -22.48
N GLU A 42 -12.02 1.49 -22.94
CA GLU A 42 -12.16 0.15 -22.38
C GLU A 42 -10.92 -0.71 -22.69
N GLN A 43 -10.47 -0.70 -23.95
CA GLN A 43 -9.20 -1.30 -24.33
C GLN A 43 -8.02 -0.70 -23.56
N ALA A 44 -8.01 0.61 -23.33
CA ALA A 44 -6.95 1.26 -22.58
C ALA A 44 -6.87 0.80 -21.12
N PHE A 45 -8.02 0.59 -20.45
CA PHE A 45 -8.05 0.08 -19.08
C PHE A 45 -7.44 -1.31 -18.98
N GLN A 46 -7.82 -2.21 -19.90
CA GLN A 46 -7.29 -3.57 -19.93
C GLN A 46 -5.77 -3.56 -20.22
N ALA A 47 -5.35 -2.84 -21.25
CA ALA A 47 -3.94 -2.71 -21.61
C ALA A 47 -3.10 -2.09 -20.49
N PHE A 48 -3.62 -1.08 -19.80
CA PHE A 48 -2.97 -0.47 -18.64
C PHE A 48 -2.81 -1.47 -17.50
N PHE A 49 -3.86 -2.23 -17.17
CA PHE A 49 -3.82 -3.23 -16.11
C PHE A 49 -2.77 -4.31 -16.39
N ASP A 50 -2.73 -4.83 -17.62
CA ASP A 50 -1.79 -5.87 -18.02
C ASP A 50 -0.35 -5.35 -18.03
N ALA A 51 -0.12 -4.13 -18.53
CA ALA A 51 1.19 -3.49 -18.51
C ALA A 51 1.67 -3.22 -17.08
N ALA A 52 0.81 -2.71 -16.21
CA ALA A 52 1.14 -2.46 -14.80
C ALA A 52 1.43 -3.78 -14.06
N LYS A 53 0.67 -4.84 -14.36
CA LYS A 53 0.92 -6.17 -13.80
C LYS A 53 2.25 -6.75 -14.27
N HIS A 54 2.56 -6.62 -15.56
CA HIS A 54 3.83 -7.05 -16.13
C HIS A 54 5.00 -6.31 -15.48
N PHE A 55 4.93 -4.96 -15.41
CA PHE A 55 5.92 -4.11 -14.77
C PHE A 55 6.20 -4.55 -13.32
N HIS A 56 5.18 -4.68 -12.48
CA HIS A 56 5.39 -5.04 -11.08
C HIS A 56 5.84 -6.50 -10.86
N ASN A 57 5.49 -7.42 -11.75
CA ASN A 57 5.86 -8.82 -11.58
C ASN A 57 7.23 -9.17 -12.19
N LEU A 58 7.70 -8.44 -13.21
CA LEU A 58 8.98 -8.68 -13.87
C LEU A 58 10.06 -7.68 -13.43
N GLU A 59 9.71 -6.41 -13.24
CA GLU A 59 10.62 -5.37 -12.73
C GLU A 59 10.52 -5.27 -11.20
N SER A 60 10.69 -6.42 -10.53
CA SER A 60 10.61 -6.53 -9.06
C SER A 60 11.61 -5.62 -8.33
N ASP A 61 12.54 -4.98 -9.04
CA ASP A 61 13.51 -4.04 -8.51
C ASP A 61 12.88 -2.82 -7.82
N TYR A 62 11.61 -2.49 -8.12
CA TYR A 62 10.96 -1.33 -7.51
C TYR A 62 10.53 -1.55 -6.05
N ASN A 63 10.21 -2.79 -5.63
CA ASN A 63 9.81 -3.11 -4.25
C ASN A 63 9.73 -4.62 -3.88
N GLY A 64 10.02 -5.53 -4.81
CA GLY A 64 9.93 -6.99 -4.59
C GLY A 64 8.51 -7.54 -4.41
N LYS A 65 7.46 -6.75 -4.71
CA LYS A 65 6.06 -7.12 -4.45
C LYS A 65 5.31 -7.39 -5.74
N SER A 66 4.40 -8.37 -5.68
CA SER A 66 3.47 -8.60 -6.78
C SER A 66 2.58 -7.37 -7.00
N PHE A 67 2.10 -7.21 -8.23
CA PHE A 67 1.15 -6.15 -8.60
C PHE A 67 -0.05 -6.06 -7.63
N THR A 68 -0.63 -7.22 -7.29
CA THR A 68 -1.80 -7.30 -6.40
C THR A 68 -1.47 -6.84 -4.99
N ASP A 69 -0.30 -7.22 -4.46
CA ASP A 69 0.11 -6.84 -3.11
C ASP A 69 0.41 -5.35 -3.04
N TYR A 70 1.07 -4.80 -4.06
CA TYR A 70 1.27 -3.36 -4.19
C TYR A 70 -0.06 -2.59 -4.13
N LEU A 71 -1.06 -3.01 -4.90
CA LEU A 71 -2.37 -2.36 -4.91
C LEU A 71 -3.08 -2.47 -3.56
N ARG A 72 -3.08 -3.66 -2.95
CA ARG A 72 -3.70 -3.90 -1.63
C ARG A 72 -3.07 -3.02 -0.56
N GLU A 73 -1.75 -2.93 -0.51
CA GLU A 73 -1.04 -2.09 0.45
C GLU A 73 -1.33 -0.60 0.26
N LYS A 74 -1.37 -0.13 -0.99
CA LYS A 74 -1.72 1.27 -1.28
C LYS A 74 -3.17 1.58 -0.91
N ALA A 75 -4.10 0.66 -1.18
CA ALA A 75 -5.50 0.80 -0.80
C ALA A 75 -5.67 0.81 0.74
N ALA A 76 -4.99 -0.08 1.43
CA ALA A 76 -4.91 -0.13 2.89
C ALA A 76 -4.42 1.20 3.50
N ALA A 77 -3.33 1.76 2.96
CA ALA A 77 -2.78 3.03 3.41
C ALA A 77 -3.75 4.20 3.19
N LYS A 78 -4.46 4.21 2.05
CA LYS A 78 -5.50 5.21 1.77
C LYS A 78 -6.69 5.05 2.70
N ALA A 79 -7.14 3.83 2.99
CA ALA A 79 -8.24 3.57 3.92
C ALA A 79 -7.93 4.09 5.33
N ARG A 80 -6.70 3.88 5.82
CA ARG A 80 -6.23 4.50 7.09
C ARG A 80 -6.30 6.03 7.05
N ARG A 81 -5.91 6.65 5.93
CA ARG A 81 -6.00 8.11 5.74
C ARG A 81 -7.44 8.61 5.71
N PHE A 82 -8.33 7.86 5.07
CA PHE A 82 -9.76 8.19 4.96
C PHE A 82 -10.57 7.75 6.17
N ASN A 83 -9.92 7.11 7.15
CA ASN A 83 -10.54 6.60 8.37
C ASN A 83 -11.74 5.68 8.07
N VAL A 84 -11.51 4.73 7.16
CA VAL A 84 -12.48 3.68 6.79
C VAL A 84 -11.84 2.30 6.93
N ALA A 85 -12.67 1.30 7.23
CA ALA A 85 -12.25 -0.09 7.26
C ALA A 85 -11.89 -0.57 5.84
N PHE A 86 -10.85 -1.38 5.70
CA PHE A 86 -10.46 -2.01 4.44
C PHE A 86 -10.23 -3.51 4.64
N PRO A 87 -10.86 -4.38 3.83
CA PRO A 87 -10.71 -5.83 3.95
C PRO A 87 -9.25 -6.29 3.81
N GLY A 88 -8.87 -7.32 4.58
CA GLY A 88 -7.54 -7.95 4.47
C GLY A 88 -6.37 -7.16 5.08
N VAL A 89 -6.65 -6.09 5.83
CA VAL A 89 -5.63 -5.30 6.53
C VAL A 89 -5.84 -5.46 8.02
N GLY A 90 -5.13 -6.43 8.61
CA GLY A 90 -5.22 -6.80 10.02
C GLY A 90 -4.64 -8.19 10.29
N ASP A 91 -4.80 -9.12 9.36
CA ASP A 91 -4.49 -10.54 9.59
C ASP A 91 -3.02 -10.90 9.32
N VAL A 92 -2.39 -10.28 8.30
CA VAL A 92 -1.02 -10.66 7.86
C VAL A 92 0.08 -10.16 8.81
N VAL A 93 -0.19 -9.12 9.61
CA VAL A 93 0.81 -8.56 10.53
C VAL A 93 1.07 -9.50 11.71
N GLN A 94 0.13 -10.39 12.06
CA GLN A 94 0.32 -11.38 13.13
C GLN A 94 1.31 -12.49 12.74
N GLU A 95 1.29 -12.98 11.49
CA GLU A 95 2.19 -14.06 11.05
C GLU A 95 3.66 -13.66 11.02
N LYS A 96 3.96 -12.42 10.60
CA LYS A 96 5.35 -11.94 10.50
C LYS A 96 5.97 -11.52 11.84
N ILE A 97 5.15 -11.22 12.85
CA ILE A 97 5.65 -10.91 14.20
C ILE A 97 5.88 -12.21 14.99
N GLY A 98 5.11 -13.27 14.74
CA GLY A 98 5.29 -14.57 15.39
C GLY A 98 6.52 -15.36 14.95
N SER A 99 7.14 -14.99 13.83
CA SER A 99 8.29 -15.69 13.23
C SER A 99 9.64 -14.98 13.43
N ILE A 100 9.65 -13.84 14.14
CA ILE A 100 10.91 -13.19 14.55
C ILE A 100 11.37 -13.87 15.85
N ASP A 101 12.25 -14.86 15.73
CA ASP A 101 13.00 -15.36 16.88
C ASP A 101 14.03 -14.30 17.30
N PHE A 102 13.66 -13.51 18.31
CA PHE A 102 14.52 -12.48 18.90
C PHE A 102 15.81 -13.05 19.54
N ALA A 103 15.94 -14.37 19.71
CA ALA A 103 17.16 -15.01 20.18
C ALA A 103 18.25 -15.09 19.10
N GLU A 104 17.89 -15.11 17.81
CA GLU A 104 18.86 -15.20 16.71
C GLU A 104 19.47 -13.84 16.35
N GLN A 105 18.67 -12.76 16.44
CA GLN A 105 19.11 -11.39 16.12
C GLN A 105 20.18 -10.85 17.10
N ARG A 106 20.24 -11.37 18.33
CA ARG A 106 21.18 -10.92 19.37
C ARG A 106 22.59 -11.50 19.24
N ARG A 107 22.81 -12.51 18.39
CA ARG A 107 24.15 -13.12 18.18
C ARG A 107 25.00 -12.43 17.11
N ARG A 108 24.48 -11.39 16.45
CA ARG A 108 25.15 -10.75 15.29
C ARG A 108 25.77 -9.39 15.57
N ILE A 109 25.74 -8.91 16.82
CA ILE A 109 26.35 -7.63 17.21
C ILE A 109 27.40 -7.90 18.28
N GLU A 110 28.49 -8.55 17.88
CA GLU A 110 29.74 -8.48 18.65
C GLU A 110 30.53 -7.25 18.15
N PRO A 111 31.16 -6.47 19.05
CA PRO A 111 31.93 -5.30 18.64
C PRO A 111 33.16 -5.73 17.83
N VAL A 112 33.32 -5.17 16.63
CA VAL A 112 34.59 -5.27 15.88
C VAL A 112 35.62 -4.45 16.66
N ASP A 113 36.62 -5.15 17.22
CA ASP A 113 37.76 -4.55 17.88
C ASP A 113 38.46 -3.54 16.96
N LEU A 114 38.42 -2.26 17.35
CA LEU A 114 39.31 -1.22 16.84
C LEU A 114 40.42 -1.02 17.85
N CYS A 115 41.58 -1.66 17.64
CA CYS A 115 42.83 -1.26 18.27
C CYS A 115 43.96 -1.36 17.25
N GLY A 116 44.49 -0.19 16.89
CA GLY A 116 45.84 0.01 16.37
C GLY A 116 46.60 0.88 17.36
#